data_AF-A0A2D7DYY4-F1
#
_entry.id   AF-A0A2D7DYY4-F1
#
_cell.length_a   1.000
_cell.length_b   1.000
_cell.length_c   1.000
_cell.angle_alpha   90.00
_cell.angle_beta   90.00
_cell.angle_gamma   90.00
#
_symmetry.space_group_name_H-M   'P 1'
#
loop_
_entity.id
_entity.type
_entity.pdbx_description
1 polymer ?
#
loop_
_entity_poly.entity_id
_entity_poly.type
_entity_poly.pdbx_seq_one_letter_code
_entity_poly.pdbx_strand_id
1 'polypeptide(L)' 'EKITFYNPNPLDQAKEFIKLGAKWIHMVDIDGAFKGKNCNHEIFIKIKKEIKCFIQVGGGYQK' A
#
# COMPACT_ATOMS: atom_id res chain seq x y z
N GLU A 1 -17.14 12.30 -4.33
CA GLU A 1 -15.97 11.94 -5.16
C GLU A 1 -16.21 10.62 -5.87
N LYS A 2 -15.60 10.41 -7.05
CA LYS A 2 -15.72 9.17 -7.82
C LYS A 2 -14.46 8.33 -7.62
N ILE A 3 -14.60 7.18 -6.93
CA ILE A 3 -13.51 6.22 -6.74
C ILE A 3 -13.48 5.29 -7.95
N THR A 4 -12.30 5.08 -8.52
CA THR A 4 -12.07 4.06 -9.55
C THR A 4 -11.23 2.94 -8.95
N PHE A 5 -11.75 1.72 -9.00
CA PHE A 5 -11.04 0.54 -8.51
C PHE A 5 -10.28 -0.09 -9.68
N TYR A 6 -8.95 -0.08 -9.61
CA TYR A 6 -8.10 -0.68 -10.64
C TYR A 6 -7.81 -2.15 -10.36
N ASN A 7 -7.49 -2.47 -9.10
CA ASN A 7 -7.20 -3.84 -8.67
C ASN A 7 -7.81 -4.08 -7.29
N PRO A 8 -8.63 -5.12 -7.12
CA PRO A 8 -9.29 -5.41 -5.85
C PRO A 8 -8.33 -5.88 -4.75
N ASN A 9 -7.14 -6.40 -5.12
CA ASN A 9 -6.18 -6.90 -4.14
C ASN A 9 -4.84 -6.16 -4.24
N PRO A 10 -4.46 -5.34 -3.24
CA PRO A 10 -3.20 -4.59 -3.26
C PRO A 10 -1.95 -5.49 -3.23
N LEU A 11 -2.04 -6.72 -2.70
CA LEU A 11 -0.93 -7.67 -2.75
C LEU A 11 -0.68 -8.17 -4.18
N ASP A 12 -1.74 -8.45 -4.93
CA ASP A 12 -1.60 -8.92 -6.31
C ASP A 12 -1.02 -7.81 -7.19
N GLN A 13 -1.46 -6.57 -6.96
CA GLN A 13 -0.89 -5.39 -7.62
C GLN A 13 0.61 -5.23 -7.31
N ALA A 14 1.00 -5.40 -6.05
CA ALA A 14 2.41 -5.32 -5.64
C ALA A 14 3.26 -6.42 -6.31
N LYS A 15 2.74 -7.65 -6.41
CA LYS A 15 3.41 -8.76 -7.09
C LYS A 15 3.59 -8.49 -8.58
N GLU A 16 2.60 -7.90 -9.25
CA GLU A 16 2.73 -7.48 -10.65
C GLU A 16 3.86 -6.47 -10.84
N PHE A 17 3.94 -5.44 -10.00
CA PHE A 17 5.02 -4.44 -10.10
C PHE A 17 6.40 -5.07 -9.93
N ILE A 18 6.56 -6.00 -8.99
CA ILE A 18 7.83 -6.71 -8.79
C ILE A 18 8.16 -7.58 -10.00
N LYS A 19 7.16 -8.27 -10.57
CA LYS A 19 7.32 -9.07 -11.79
C LYS A 19 7.80 -8.21 -12.96
N LEU A 20 7.38 -6.95 -13.02
CA LEU A 20 7.82 -5.96 -14.00
C LEU A 20 9.19 -5.32 -13.67
N GLY A 21 9.84 -5.73 -12.58
CA GLY A 21 11.18 -5.28 -12.19
C GLY A 21 11.22 -4.15 -11.17
N ALA A 22 10.09 -3.79 -10.55
CA ALA A 22 10.07 -2.77 -9.50
C ALA A 22 10.87 -3.22 -8.28
N LYS A 23 11.82 -2.38 -7.85
CA LYS A 23 12.63 -2.58 -6.64
C LYS A 23 12.03 -1.92 -5.40
N TRP A 24 11.17 -0.94 -5.62
CA TRP A 24 10.51 -0.12 -4.61
C TRP A 24 9.02 -0.06 -4.87
N ILE A 25 8.22 -0.14 -3.81
CA ILE A 25 6.79 0.11 -3.85
C ILE A 25 6.46 1.20 -2.84
N HIS A 26 5.80 2.26 -3.31
CA HIS A 26 5.23 3.29 -2.45
C HIS A 26 3.75 3.00 -2.23
N MET A 27 3.33 2.86 -0.97
CA MET A 27 1.95 2.62 -0.58
C MET A 27 1.42 3.80 0.24
N VAL A 28 0.18 4.20 -0.01
CA VAL A 28 -0.45 5.36 0.66
C VAL A 28 -1.76 4.93 1.33
N ASP A 29 -1.88 5.15 2.64
CA ASP A 29 -3.14 5.00 3.38
C ASP A 29 -4.00 6.24 3.19
N ILE A 30 -4.86 6.23 2.17
CA ILE A 30 -5.78 7.33 1.88
C ILE A 30 -6.77 7.51 3.04
N ASP A 31 -7.38 6.41 3.52
CA ASP A 31 -8.30 6.46 4.66
C ASP A 31 -7.60 7.00 5.91
N GLY A 32 -6.36 6.56 6.14
CA GLY A 32 -5.60 7.01 7.29
C GLY A 32 -5.21 8.48 7.21
N ALA A 33 -4.92 8.98 6.01
CA ALA A 33 -4.70 10.41 5.77
C ALA A 33 -5.96 11.24 6.10
N PHE A 34 -7.15 10.79 5.68
CA PHE A 34 -8.40 11.49 5.98
C PHE A 34 -8.83 11.38 7.44
N LYS A 35 -8.65 10.21 8.07
CA LYS A 35 -9.11 9.94 9.45
C LYS A 35 -8.07 10.29 10.52
N GLY A 36 -6.86 10.68 10.12
CA GLY A 36 -5.76 11.02 11.03
C GLY A 36 -5.25 9.84 11.87
N LYS A 37 -5.50 8.60 11.44
CA LYS A 37 -5.09 7.38 12.15
C LYS A 37 -4.80 6.26 11.16
N ASN A 38 -3.90 5.35 11.50
CA ASN A 38 -3.57 4.19 10.66
C ASN A 38 -4.77 3.26 10.48
N CYS A 39 -5.42 3.30 9.31
CA CYS A 39 -6.63 2.52 9.04
C CYS A 39 -6.32 1.18 8.37
N ASN A 40 -5.29 1.15 7.52
CA ASN A 40 -4.99 0.01 6.66
C ASN A 40 -3.61 -0.62 6.95
N HIS A 41 -3.04 -0.37 8.14
CA HIS A 41 -1.67 -0.79 8.47
C HIS A 41 -1.44 -2.30 8.41
N GLU A 42 -2.42 -3.12 8.78
CA GLU A 42 -2.31 -4.58 8.73
C GLU A 42 -2.07 -5.10 7.30
N ILE A 43 -2.71 -4.44 6.31
CA ILE A 43 -2.53 -4.77 4.89
C ILE A 43 -1.08 -4.51 4.46
N PHE A 44 -0.49 -3.39 4.87
CA PHE A 44 0.91 -3.08 4.56
C PHE A 44 1.88 -4.09 5.17
N ILE A 45 1.64 -4.50 6.42
CA ILE A 45 2.45 -5.51 7.11
C ILE A 45 2.35 -6.85 6.37
N LYS A 46 1.13 -7.26 5.99
CA LYS A 46 0.91 -8.50 5.22
C LYS A 46 1.65 -8.45 3.89
N ILE A 47 1.53 -7.36 3.14
CA ILE A 47 2.24 -7.16 1.87
C ILE A 47 3.75 -7.25 2.08
N LYS A 48 4.28 -6.57 3.11
CA LYS A 48 5.72 -6.58 3.41
C LYS A 48 6.29 -7.97 3.70
N LYS A 49 5.50 -8.84 4.33
CA LYS A 49 5.88 -10.24 4.61
C LYS A 49 5.92 -11.10 3.35
N GLU A 50 5.07 -10.80 2.37
CA GLU A 50 4.89 -11.58 1.15
C GLU A 50 5.83 -11.16 0.02
N ILE A 51 6.38 -9.94 0.06
CA ILE A 51 7.16 -9.40 -1.06
C ILE A 51 8.62 -9.11 -0.71
N LYS A 52 9.50 -9.41 -1.68
CA LYS A 52 10.95 -9.17 -1.61
C LYS A 52 11.35 -7.87 -2.33
N CYS A 53 10.73 -6.76 -1.95
CA CYS A 53 11.14 -5.43 -2.39
C CYS A 53 11.17 -4.44 -1.22
N PHE A 54 11.73 -3.26 -1.47
CA PHE A 54 11.68 -2.15 -0.53
C PHE A 54 10.28 -1.52 -0.56
N ILE A 55 9.82 -1.07 0.59
CA ILE A 55 8.50 -0.47 0.76
C ILE A 55 8.65 0.87 1.46
N GLN A 56 8.01 1.89 0.91
CA GLN A 56 7.79 3.18 1.56
C GLN A 56 6.29 3.35 1.83
N VAL A 57 5.91 3.65 3.07
CA VAL A 57 4.51 3.88 3.45
C VAL A 57 4.29 5.37 3.72
N GLY A 58 3.20 5.91 3.20
CA GLY A 58 2.70 7.26 3.50
C GLY A 58 1.22 7.24 3.87
N GLY A 59 0.70 8.37 4.35
CA GLY A 59 -0.70 8.50 4.78
C GLY A 59 -0.93 8.04 6.22
N GLY A 60 -1.55 8.91 7.03
CA GLY A 60 -2.00 8.56 8.39
C GLY A 60 -0.99 8.65 9.54
N TYR A 61 0.24 9.14 9.31
CA TYR A 61 1.15 9.45 10.41
C TYR A 61 0.78 10.81 11.03
N GLN A 62 0.14 10.78 12.20
CA GLN A 62 0.15 11.91 13.15
C GLN A 62 1.10 11.56 14.30
N LYS A 63 1.89 12.55 14.72
CA LYS A 63 2.80 12.49 15.86
C LYS A 63 2.11 12.01 17.13
#